data_AF-A0A522BBM5-F1
#
_entry.id   AF-A0A522BBM5-F1
#
_cell.length_a   1.000
_cell.length_b   1.000
_cell.length_c   1.000
_cell.angle_alpha   90.00
_cell.angle_beta   90.00
_cell.angle_gamma   90.00
#
_symmetry.space_group_name_H-M   'P 1'
#
loop_
_entity.id
_entity.type
_entity.pdbx_description
1 polymer ?
#
loop_
_entity_poly.entity_id
_entity_poly.type
_entity_poly.pdbx_seq_one_letter_code
_entity_poly.pdbx_strand_id
1 'polypeptide(L)' 'MNQLAFVLGYALPALGAAVGIGIIGGGALGAFGRNPEKLPDIRTLMILGIVFADSLAFIGIIVSIISKFLS' A
#
# COMPACT_ATOMS: atom_id res chain seq x y z
N MET A 1 -4.08 -18.01 -20.86
CA MET A 1 -3.41 -16.70 -20.67
C MET A 1 -4.11 -15.81 -19.64
N ASN A 2 -5.43 -15.96 -19.41
CA ASN A 2 -6.21 -15.08 -18.51
C ASN A 2 -5.82 -15.17 -17.01
N GLN A 3 -5.42 -16.35 -16.51
CA GLN A 3 -5.03 -16.51 -15.10
C GLN A 3 -3.71 -15.79 -14.76
N LEU A 4 -2.75 -15.76 -15.69
CA LEU A 4 -1.48 -15.09 -15.47
C LEU A 4 -1.66 -13.56 -15.44
N ALA A 5 -2.47 -13.01 -16.34
CA ALA A 5 -2.82 -11.59 -16.35
C ALA A 5 -3.54 -11.17 -15.05
N PHE A 6 -4.46 -12.01 -14.56
CA PHE A 6 -5.15 -11.80 -13.28
C PHE A 6 -4.18 -11.72 -12.09
N VAL A 7 -3.27 -12.70 -11.98
CA VAL A 7 -2.29 -12.78 -10.89
C VAL A 7 -1.31 -11.61 -10.95
N LEU A 8 -0.79 -11.28 -12.14
CA LEU A 8 0.15 -10.18 -12.31
C LEU A 8 -0.49 -8.81 -12.06
N GLY A 9 -1.75 -8.61 -12.49
CA GLY A 9 -2.49 -7.37 -12.24
C GLY A 9 -2.74 -7.08 -10.76
N TYR A 10 -2.74 -8.12 -9.91
CA TYR A 10 -2.84 -7.98 -8.47
C TYR A 10 -1.46 -7.90 -7.80
N ALA A 11 -0.55 -8.81 -8.14
CA ALA A 11 0.71 -8.98 -7.45
C ALA A 11 1.65 -7.77 -7.59
N LEU A 12 1.68 -7.11 -8.76
CA LEU A 12 2.52 -5.93 -8.97
C LEU A 12 2.09 -4.74 -8.09
N PRO A 13 0.82 -4.31 -8.11
CA PRO A 13 0.36 -3.23 -7.24
C PRO A 13 0.49 -3.56 -5.75
N ALA A 14 0.19 -4.81 -5.35
CA ALA A 14 0.35 -5.25 -3.96
C ALA A 14 1.82 -5.18 -3.49
N LEU A 15 2.77 -5.57 -4.34
CA LEU A 15 4.20 -5.43 -4.05
C LEU A 15 4.61 -3.96 -3.91
N GLY A 16 4.13 -3.09 -4.81
CA GLY A 16 4.37 -1.65 -4.73
C GLY A 16 3.86 -1.03 -3.42
N ALA A 17 2.63 -1.40 -3.02
CA ALA A 17 2.06 -0.95 -1.75
C ALA A 17 2.84 -1.49 -0.54
N ALA A 18 3.23 -2.78 -0.53
CA ALA A 18 4.01 -3.36 0.55
C ALA A 18 5.35 -2.63 0.77
N VAL A 19 6.07 -2.32 -0.32
CA VAL A 19 7.31 -1.53 -0.26
C VAL A 19 7.04 -0.12 0.25
N GLY A 20 6.02 0.56 -0.28
CA GLY A 20 5.64 1.90 0.14
C GLY A 20 5.29 1.97 1.64
N ILE A 21 4.49 1.03 2.12
CA ILE A 21 4.12 0.90 3.54
C ILE A 21 5.37 0.66 4.41
N GLY A 22 6.29 -0.20 3.95
CA GLY A 22 7.55 -0.45 4.66
C GLY A 22 8.39 0.82 4.83
N ILE A 23 8.50 1.64 3.78
CA ILE A 23 9.23 2.92 3.81
C ILE A 23 8.55 3.90 4.76
N ILE A 24 7.22 4.03 4.69
CA ILE A 24 6.43 4.93 5.55
C ILE A 24 6.57 4.51 7.02
N GLY A 25 6.42 3.22 7.31
CA GLY A 25 6.55 2.67 8.66
C GLY A 25 7.96 2.87 9.22
N GLY A 26 9.00 2.60 8.42
CA GLY A 26 10.39 2.85 8.82
C GLY A 26 10.66 4.32 9.13
N GLY A 27 10.17 5.23 8.29
CA GLY A 27 10.26 6.67 8.53
C GLY A 27 9.55 7.12 9.80
N ALA A 28 8.34 6.61 10.03
CA ALA A 28 7.55 6.92 11.22
C ALA A 28 8.21 6.41 12.51
N LEU A 29 8.71 5.17 12.53
CA LEU A 29 9.45 4.62 13.67
C LEU A 29 10.70 5.44 13.98
N GLY A 30 11.45 5.85 12.96
CA GLY A 30 12.62 6.72 13.11
C GLY A 30 12.27 8.13 13.63
N ALA A 31 11.07 8.62 13.33
CA ALA A 31 10.57 9.91 13.83
C ALA A 31 10.06 9.80 15.28
N PHE A 32 9.38 8.69 15.63
CA PHE A 32 8.94 8.41 17.01
C PHE A 32 10.10 8.37 18.00
N GLY A 33 11.20 7.69 17.65
CA GLY A 33 12.37 7.61 18.52
C GLY A 33 13.08 8.95 18.74
N ARG A 34 12.91 9.91 17.83
CA ARG A 34 13.51 11.26 17.91
C ARG A 34 12.60 12.30 18.55
N ASN A 35 11.28 12.14 18.44
CA ASN A 35 10.28 13.11 18.89
C ASN A 35 9.12 12.39 19.58
N PRO A 36 9.31 11.86 20.80
CA PRO A 36 8.27 11.13 21.51
C PRO A 36 7.05 12.00 21.83
N GLU A 37 7.20 13.32 22.02
CA GLU A 37 6.09 14.24 22.25
C GLU A 37 5.15 14.42 21.05
N LYS A 38 5.59 14.07 19.83
CA LYS A 38 4.81 14.19 18.58
C LYS A 38 4.21 12.87 18.08
N LEU A 39 4.19 11.84 18.94
CA LEU A 39 3.65 10.52 18.62
C LEU A 39 2.24 10.54 17.98
N PRO A 40 1.26 11.31 18.50
CA PRO A 40 -0.08 11.36 17.91
C PRO A 40 -0.09 11.88 16.46
N ASP A 41 0.68 12.93 16.19
CA ASP A 41 0.76 13.56 14.87
C ASP A 41 1.47 12.67 13.86
N ILE A 42 2.62 12.11 14.26
CA ILE A 42 3.40 11.19 13.41
C ILE A 42 2.59 9.94 13.09
N ARG A 43 1.85 9.39 14.07
CA ARG A 43 0.96 8.25 13.84
C ARG A 43 -0.16 8.60 12.85
N THR A 44 -0.74 9.79 12.96
CA THR A 44 -1.79 10.26 12.04
C THR A 44 -1.26 10.35 10.61
N LEU A 45 -0.09 10.96 10.42
CA LEU A 45 0.56 11.07 9.11
C LEU A 45 0.97 9.70 8.56
N MET A 46 1.48 8.80 9.42
CA MET A 46 1.84 7.43 9.04
C MET A 46 0.61 6.67 8.53
N ILE A 47 -0.50 6.68 9.27
CA ILE A 47 -1.74 6.01 8.87
C ILE A 47 -2.26 6.59 7.56
N LEU A 48 -2.29 7.92 7.43
CA LEU A 48 -2.73 8.58 6.20
C LEU A 48 -1.87 8.17 5.00
N GLY A 49 -0.54 8.14 5.17
CA GLY A 49 0.39 7.69 4.14
C GLY A 49 0.16 6.22 3.74
N ILE A 50 -0.03 5.34 4.73
CA ILE A 50 -0.33 3.91 4.50
C ILE A 50 -1.62 3.75 3.70
N VAL A 51 -2.69 4.46 4.08
CA VAL A 51 -3.99 4.38 3.38
C VAL A 51 -3.86 4.85 1.93
N PHE A 52 -3.09 5.92 1.66
CA PHE A 52 -2.85 6.35 0.29
C PHE A 52 -2.04 5.33 -0.53
N ALA A 53 -1.02 4.72 0.07
CA ALA A 53 -0.22 3.68 -0.58
C ALA A 53 -1.09 2.43 -0.90
N ASP A 54 -1.93 2.03 0.04
CA ASP A 54 -2.79 0.83 -0.10
C ASP A 54 -3.95 1.04 -1.09
N SER A 55 -4.43 2.29 -1.24
CA SER A 55 -5.47 2.64 -2.22
C SER A 55 -5.06 2.31 -3.65
N LEU A 56 -3.76 2.41 -3.98
CA LEU A 56 -3.24 2.05 -5.30
C LEU A 56 -3.26 0.54 -5.54
N ALA A 57 -3.01 -0.27 -4.50
CA ALA A 57 -3.13 -1.72 -4.59
C ALA A 57 -4.60 -2.16 -4.78
N PHE A 58 -5.53 -1.47 -4.11
CA PHE A 58 -6.97 -1.71 -4.29
C PHE A 58 -7.44 -1.48 -5.73
N ILE A 59 -6.93 -0.45 -6.42
CA ILE A 59 -7.22 -0.24 -7.84
C ILE A 59 -6.75 -1.45 -8.67
N GLY A 60 -5.56 -1.98 -8.38
CA GLY A 60 -5.02 -3.19 -9.03
C GLY A 60 -5.91 -4.42 -8.84
N ILE A 61 -6.40 -4.65 -7.63
CA ILE A 61 -7.37 -5.72 -7.33
C ILE A 61 -8.62 -5.57 -8.20
N ILE A 62 -9.20 -4.37 -8.24
CA ILE A 62 -10.43 -4.11 -8.98
C ILE A 62 -10.23 -4.39 -10.47
N VAL A 63 -9.14 -3.91 -11.07
CA VAL A 63 -8.82 -4.16 -12.48
C VAL A 63 -8.62 -5.65 -12.76
N SER A 64 -7.91 -6.37 -11.90
CA SER A 64 -7.75 -7.82 -12.02
C SER A 64 -9.10 -8.54 -11.96
N ILE A 65 -9.96 -8.21 -10.98
CA ILE A 65 -11.29 -8.80 -10.84
C ILE A 65 -12.12 -8.53 -12.10
N ILE A 66 -12.19 -7.28 -12.58
CA ILE A 66 -12.92 -6.93 -13.80
C ILE A 66 -12.39 -7.74 -14.99
N SER A 67 -11.07 -7.83 -15.15
CA SER A 67 -10.46 -8.60 -16.23
C SER A 67 -10.89 -10.07 -16.20
N LYS A 68 -11.00 -10.69 -15.02
CA LYS A 68 -11.41 -12.10 -14.89
C LYS A 68 -12.85 -12.35 -15.30
N PHE A 69 -13.76 -11.39 -15.11
CA PHE A 69 -15.18 -11.53 -15.44
C PHE A 69 -15.50 -11.10 -16.88
N LEU A 70 -14.67 -10.27 -17.50
CA LEU A 70 -14.85 -9.77 -18.86
C LEU A 70 -14.23 -10.68 -19.94
N SER A 71 -13.26 -11.54 -19.57
CA SER A 71 -12.51 -12.45 -20.46
C SER A 71 -12.89 -13.90 -20.31
#